data_AF-A0A8H7DC12-F1
#
_entry.id   AF-A0A8H7DC12-F1
#
_cell.length_a   1.000
_cell.length_b   1.000
_cell.length_c   1.000
_cell.angle_alpha   90.00
_cell.angle_beta   90.00
_cell.angle_gamma   90.00
#
_symmetry.space_group_name_H-M   'P 1'
#
loop_
_entity.id
_entity.type
_entity.pdbx_description
1 polymer ?
#
loop_
_entity_poly.entity_id
_entity_poly.type
_entity_poly.pdbx_seq_one_letter_code
_entity_poly.pdbx_strand_id
1 'polypeptide(L)'
;MKSSAIDWLMKMQDPAVPVPAADIPERHKKAGRGFDNPLTAEVLRPMEYPATTETYEKIKAGDKEFSTNGKIPAFLYPKDHIYNEADIEEKLLEGPLPIAAAKQIYQGPSAALQAPGYHRGRAGNAARNGQAALGARDIAYICTQLYCSLSSLGNWSARDGNFSYVDFYWAIAELFNGGEGQDIIDNFNYHVFGTASSSVVESTALPAALSGFDLIAAQRAAKRARLAASQSSAS
;
A
#
# COMPACT_ATOMS: atom_id res chain seq x y z
N MET A 1 -6.01 -10.84 -9.77
CA MET A 1 -5.10 -10.52 -8.66
C MET A 1 -4.61 -11.71 -7.85
N LYS A 2 -5.47 -12.61 -7.36
CA LYS A 2 -5.06 -13.75 -6.50
C LYS A 2 -3.77 -14.50 -6.91
N SER A 3 -3.58 -14.89 -8.17
CA SER A 3 -2.29 -15.46 -8.62
C SER A 3 -1.22 -14.39 -8.85
N SER A 4 -1.59 -13.34 -9.59
CA SER A 4 -0.72 -12.26 -10.01
C SER A 4 0.05 -11.58 -8.87
N ALA A 5 -0.57 -11.40 -7.68
CA ALA A 5 0.08 -10.78 -6.53
C ALA A 5 1.33 -11.55 -6.07
N ILE A 6 1.28 -12.89 -6.07
CA ILE A 6 2.46 -13.73 -5.76
C ILE A 6 3.48 -13.66 -6.89
N ASP A 7 3.02 -13.64 -8.15
CA ASP A 7 3.90 -13.51 -9.32
C ASP A 7 4.70 -12.18 -9.32
N TRP A 8 4.10 -11.09 -8.82
CA TRP A 8 4.75 -9.80 -8.67
C TRP A 8 5.72 -9.79 -7.50
N LEU A 9 5.27 -10.27 -6.33
CA LEU A 9 6.09 -10.37 -5.13
C LEU A 9 7.37 -11.17 -5.40
N MET A 10 7.27 -12.32 -6.08
CA MET A 10 8.42 -13.10 -6.57
C MET A 10 9.36 -12.31 -7.49
N LYS A 11 8.82 -11.50 -8.41
CA LYS A 11 9.61 -10.71 -9.38
C LYS A 11 10.20 -9.43 -8.79
N MET A 12 9.73 -9.01 -7.63
CA MET A 12 10.23 -7.87 -6.86
C MET A 12 11.22 -8.29 -5.76
N GLN A 13 11.51 -9.60 -5.63
CA GLN A 13 12.60 -10.06 -4.79
C GLN A 13 13.96 -9.85 -5.44
N ASP A 14 14.99 -9.74 -4.61
CA ASP A 14 16.36 -9.56 -5.07
C ASP A 14 16.83 -10.87 -5.73
N PRO A 15 17.24 -10.86 -7.02
CA PRO A 15 17.76 -12.05 -7.68
C PRO A 15 19.05 -12.61 -7.02
N ALA A 16 19.77 -11.82 -6.23
CA ALA A 16 20.92 -12.27 -5.46
C ALA A 16 20.54 -13.06 -4.19
N VAL A 17 19.31 -12.92 -3.68
CA VAL A 17 18.80 -13.61 -2.48
C VAL A 17 17.58 -14.46 -2.87
N PRO A 18 17.80 -15.70 -3.37
CA PRO A 18 16.70 -16.53 -3.86
C PRO A 18 15.78 -16.98 -2.71
N VAL A 19 14.47 -16.77 -2.89
CA VAL A 19 13.46 -17.26 -1.95
C VAL A 19 13.47 -18.79 -1.91
N PRO A 20 13.53 -19.44 -0.73
CA PRO A 20 13.44 -20.89 -0.63
C PRO A 20 12.15 -21.43 -1.26
N ALA A 21 12.23 -22.55 -1.97
CA ALA A 21 11.07 -23.11 -2.68
C ALA A 21 9.88 -23.46 -1.77
N ALA A 22 10.14 -23.77 -0.49
CA ALA A 22 9.13 -24.01 0.53
C ALA A 22 8.35 -22.73 0.92
N ASP A 23 8.97 -21.56 0.76
CA ASP A 23 8.39 -20.26 1.11
C ASP A 23 7.64 -19.61 -0.06
N ILE A 24 7.52 -20.28 -1.20
CA ILE A 24 6.75 -19.79 -2.36
C ILE A 24 5.29 -20.28 -2.22
N PRO A 25 4.33 -19.40 -1.88
CA PRO A 25 2.95 -19.82 -1.64
C PRO A 25 2.23 -20.22 -2.94
N GLU A 26 1.20 -21.07 -2.82
CA GLU A 26 0.42 -21.53 -3.96
C GLU A 26 -0.21 -20.36 -4.75
N ARG A 27 0.00 -20.32 -6.07
CA ARG A 27 -0.54 -19.23 -6.93
C ARG A 27 -2.06 -19.22 -6.99
N HIS A 28 -2.72 -20.38 -6.94
CA HIS A 28 -4.17 -20.50 -7.14
C HIS A 28 -4.99 -20.75 -5.86
N LYS A 29 -4.34 -20.99 -4.71
CA LYS A 29 -4.97 -21.06 -3.39
C LYS A 29 -4.50 -19.88 -2.52
N LYS A 30 -5.33 -19.45 -1.57
CA LYS A 30 -4.92 -18.48 -0.54
C LYS A 30 -4.47 -19.16 0.76
N ALA A 31 -4.92 -20.40 1.02
CA ALA A 31 -4.37 -21.21 2.11
C ALA A 31 -2.83 -21.26 1.99
N GLY A 32 -2.12 -20.98 3.10
CA GLY A 32 -0.67 -20.82 3.09
C GLY A 32 -0.18 -19.46 2.60
N ARG A 33 -0.91 -18.38 2.89
CA ARG A 33 -0.52 -16.96 2.68
C ARG A 33 -0.75 -16.16 3.96
N GLY A 34 -0.85 -14.83 3.90
CA GLY A 34 -1.00 -14.02 5.11
C GLY A 34 0.20 -14.23 6.02
N PHE A 35 -0.07 -14.41 7.32
CA PHE A 35 0.92 -14.75 8.35
C PHE A 35 1.23 -16.26 8.44
N ASP A 36 0.72 -17.08 7.51
CA ASP A 36 1.09 -18.51 7.37
C ASP A 36 2.34 -18.73 6.49
N ASN A 37 2.86 -17.68 5.84
CA ASN A 37 3.98 -17.75 4.90
C ASN A 37 4.86 -16.50 5.03
N PRO A 38 6.19 -16.63 5.20
CA PRO A 38 7.06 -15.50 5.56
C PRO A 38 7.07 -14.39 4.51
N LEU A 39 7.04 -14.74 3.22
CA LEU A 39 7.05 -13.80 2.11
C LEU A 39 5.78 -12.93 2.06
N THR A 40 4.60 -13.50 2.28
CA THR A 40 3.37 -12.70 2.38
C THR A 40 3.25 -11.98 3.72
N ALA A 41 3.79 -12.55 4.80
CA ALA A 41 3.81 -11.94 6.12
C ALA A 41 4.67 -10.67 6.16
N GLU A 42 5.85 -10.70 5.52
CA GLU A 42 6.81 -9.58 5.44
C GLU A 42 6.20 -8.30 4.84
N VAL A 43 5.31 -8.46 3.85
CA VAL A 43 4.65 -7.33 3.18
C VAL A 43 3.29 -6.96 3.80
N LEU A 44 2.67 -7.85 4.58
CA LEU A 44 1.40 -7.60 5.26
C LEU A 44 1.54 -7.11 6.70
N ARG A 45 2.67 -7.38 7.36
CA ARG A 45 2.95 -6.85 8.70
C ARG A 45 2.85 -5.32 8.70
N PRO A 46 2.44 -4.72 9.82
CA PRO A 46 2.68 -3.31 10.10
C PRO A 46 4.15 -2.95 9.87
N MET A 47 4.39 -1.84 9.18
CA MET A 47 5.76 -1.43 8.79
C MET A 47 6.66 -1.17 10.01
N GLU A 48 6.06 -0.76 11.13
CA GLU A 48 6.71 -0.51 12.41
C GLU A 48 7.27 -1.78 13.10
N TYR A 49 6.73 -2.97 12.81
CA TYR A 49 7.19 -4.22 13.44
C TYR A 49 8.29 -4.87 12.59
N PRO A 50 9.35 -5.44 13.18
CA PRO A 50 10.44 -6.02 12.43
C PRO A 50 9.99 -7.30 11.68
N ALA A 51 10.60 -7.54 10.53
CA ALA A 51 10.35 -8.72 9.68
C ALA A 51 10.96 -10.00 10.30
N THR A 52 10.34 -10.53 11.35
CA THR A 52 10.81 -11.75 12.05
C THR A 52 9.70 -12.79 12.20
N THR A 53 10.09 -14.05 12.33
CA THR A 53 9.16 -15.16 12.61
C THR A 53 8.35 -14.91 13.88
N GLU A 54 8.97 -14.36 14.93
CA GLU A 54 8.30 -14.02 16.19
C GLU A 54 7.19 -12.98 15.98
N THR A 55 7.46 -11.92 15.20
CA THR A 55 6.43 -10.94 14.81
C THR A 55 5.25 -11.62 14.13
N TYR A 56 5.52 -12.51 13.16
CA TYR A 56 4.46 -13.18 12.39
C TYR A 56 3.64 -14.14 13.26
N GLU A 57 4.30 -14.89 14.16
CA GLU A 57 3.65 -15.80 15.11
C GLU A 57 2.77 -15.03 16.11
N LYS A 58 3.24 -13.89 16.64
CA LYS A 58 2.44 -13.03 17.55
C LYS A 58 1.22 -12.42 16.86
N ILE A 59 1.38 -11.91 15.64
CA ILE A 59 0.24 -11.44 14.82
C ILE A 59 -0.77 -12.57 14.61
N LYS A 60 -0.30 -13.76 14.21
CA LYS A 60 -1.13 -14.95 13.96
C LYS A 60 -1.81 -15.49 15.21
N ALA A 61 -1.18 -15.38 16.38
CA ALA A 61 -1.77 -15.72 17.68
C ALA A 61 -2.84 -14.71 18.13
N GLY A 62 -2.97 -13.57 17.45
CA GLY A 62 -3.92 -12.52 17.81
C GLY A 62 -3.49 -11.67 19.00
N ASP A 63 -2.16 -11.56 19.24
CA ASP A 63 -1.62 -10.69 20.27
C ASP A 63 -2.10 -9.24 20.06
N LYS A 64 -2.49 -8.58 21.15
CA LYS A 64 -3.03 -7.21 21.14
C LYS A 64 -1.96 -6.18 20.86
N GLU A 65 -0.73 -6.41 21.32
CA GLU A 65 0.42 -5.54 21.03
C GLU A 65 0.73 -5.59 19.53
N PHE A 66 0.65 -6.79 18.93
CA PHE A 66 0.91 -7.03 17.50
C PHE A 66 -0.36 -6.94 16.63
N SER A 67 -1.31 -6.07 17.00
CA SER A 67 -2.50 -5.82 16.19
C SER A 67 -2.15 -5.22 14.83
N THR A 68 -2.79 -5.73 13.77
CA THR A 68 -2.75 -5.18 12.42
C THR A 68 -3.81 -4.11 12.17
N ASN A 69 -4.84 -4.00 13.03
CA ASN A 69 -5.93 -3.04 12.83
C ASN A 69 -5.47 -1.61 13.15
N GLY A 70 -5.74 -0.66 12.25
CA GLY A 70 -5.30 0.73 12.41
C GLY A 70 -3.79 0.95 12.22
N LYS A 71 -3.06 -0.06 11.75
CA LYS A 71 -1.63 0.02 11.43
C LYS A 71 -1.39 -0.06 9.92
N ILE A 72 -0.26 0.44 9.45
CA ILE A 72 0.05 0.61 8.02
C ILE A 72 0.86 -0.60 7.51
N PRO A 73 0.33 -1.41 6.56
CA PRO A 73 1.05 -2.57 6.02
C PRO A 73 2.29 -2.18 5.20
N ALA A 74 3.36 -2.97 5.34
CA ALA A 74 4.65 -2.73 4.68
C ALA A 74 4.56 -2.63 3.14
N PHE A 75 3.62 -3.33 2.48
CA PHE A 75 3.46 -3.27 1.01
C PHE A 75 3.13 -1.88 0.44
N LEU A 76 2.70 -0.94 1.30
CA LEU A 76 2.41 0.43 0.89
C LEU A 76 3.68 1.26 0.69
N TYR A 77 4.82 0.84 1.22
CA TYR A 77 6.10 1.53 1.11
C TYR A 77 7.03 0.85 0.07
N PRO A 78 8.08 1.55 -0.40
CA PRO A 78 9.20 0.92 -1.10
C PRO A 78 9.87 -0.16 -0.23
N LYS A 79 10.41 -1.20 -0.88
CA LYS A 79 10.98 -2.39 -0.20
C LYS A 79 12.03 -2.04 0.84
N ASP A 80 12.92 -1.10 0.52
CA ASP A 80 14.06 -0.72 1.34
C ASP A 80 13.80 0.52 2.21
N HIS A 81 12.52 0.92 2.36
CA HIS A 81 12.14 2.00 3.27
C HIS A 81 12.38 1.56 4.73
N ILE A 82 13.02 2.42 5.52
CA ILE A 82 13.24 2.21 6.95
C ILE A 82 12.14 2.94 7.69
N TYR A 83 11.40 2.23 8.53
CA TYR A 83 10.29 2.82 9.29
C TYR A 83 10.77 4.01 10.13
N ASN A 84 10.24 5.18 9.80
CA ASN A 84 10.52 6.44 10.47
C ASN A 84 9.33 6.79 11.36
N GLU A 85 9.37 6.44 12.65
CA GLU A 85 8.31 6.83 13.60
C GLU A 85 8.07 8.35 13.57
N ALA A 86 9.10 9.14 13.26
CA ALA A 86 9.00 10.58 13.20
C ALA A 86 8.37 11.14 11.90
N ASP A 87 8.26 10.33 10.84
CA ASP A 87 7.69 10.72 9.54
C ASP A 87 7.06 9.50 8.85
N ILE A 88 5.99 8.97 9.42
CA ILE A 88 5.31 7.75 8.92
C ILE A 88 4.65 7.91 7.54
N GLU A 89 4.47 9.15 7.06
CA GLU A 89 4.01 9.42 5.68
C GLU A 89 5.13 9.33 4.65
N GLU A 90 6.40 9.30 5.06
CA GLU A 90 7.56 9.24 4.18
C GLU A 90 7.45 8.03 3.23
N LYS A 91 7.27 8.30 1.92
CA LYS A 91 7.09 7.30 0.85
C LYS A 91 5.87 6.37 1.02
N LEU A 92 4.88 6.78 1.79
CA LEU A 92 3.60 6.08 1.88
C LEU A 92 2.90 6.04 0.52
N LEU A 93 2.38 4.86 0.14
CA LEU A 93 1.76 4.56 -1.17
C LEU A 93 2.72 4.58 -2.39
N GLU A 94 4.03 4.75 -2.19
CA GLU A 94 5.05 4.58 -3.24
C GLU A 94 5.45 3.11 -3.46
N GLY A 95 4.90 2.18 -2.70
CA GLY A 95 5.14 0.74 -2.87
C GLY A 95 4.81 0.24 -4.29
N PRO A 96 5.65 -0.65 -4.88
CA PRO A 96 5.45 -1.12 -6.25
C PRO A 96 4.25 -2.09 -6.39
N LEU A 97 3.81 -2.73 -5.30
CA LEU A 97 2.68 -3.65 -5.30
C LEU A 97 1.33 -2.94 -5.52
N PRO A 98 0.99 -1.83 -4.81
CA PRO A 98 -0.17 -0.99 -5.12
C PRO A 98 -0.25 -0.56 -6.60
N ILE A 99 0.88 -0.13 -7.20
CA ILE A 99 0.92 0.26 -8.62
C ILE A 99 0.66 -0.93 -9.55
N ALA A 100 1.25 -2.10 -9.27
CA ALA A 100 0.99 -3.33 -10.03
C ALA A 100 -0.47 -3.78 -9.93
N ALA A 101 -1.08 -3.65 -8.74
CA ALA A 101 -2.49 -3.93 -8.48
C ALA A 101 -3.41 -2.97 -9.24
N ALA A 102 -3.15 -1.66 -9.20
CA ALA A 102 -3.88 -0.65 -9.96
C ALA A 102 -3.87 -0.97 -11.46
N LYS A 103 -2.69 -1.20 -12.04
CA LYS A 103 -2.54 -1.53 -13.46
C LYS A 103 -3.24 -2.84 -13.83
N GLN A 104 -3.25 -3.87 -12.96
CA GLN A 104 -4.06 -5.06 -13.21
C GLN A 104 -5.57 -4.79 -13.18
N ILE A 105 -6.06 -4.00 -12.21
CA ILE A 105 -7.48 -3.72 -12.07
C ILE A 105 -7.98 -2.90 -13.27
N TYR A 106 -7.26 -1.85 -13.66
CA TYR A 106 -7.71 -0.86 -14.63
C TYR A 106 -7.26 -1.13 -16.08
N GLN A 107 -6.07 -1.72 -16.32
CA GLN A 107 -5.60 -2.06 -17.68
C GLN A 107 -5.58 -3.56 -17.98
N GLY A 108 -5.54 -4.42 -16.96
CA GLY A 108 -5.63 -5.87 -17.08
C GLY A 108 -4.32 -6.60 -16.71
N PRO A 109 -4.36 -7.94 -16.56
CA PRO A 109 -3.26 -8.71 -15.96
C PRO A 109 -1.88 -8.55 -16.63
N SER A 110 -1.84 -8.33 -17.95
CA SER A 110 -0.58 -8.14 -18.69
C SER A 110 0.09 -6.80 -18.44
N ALA A 111 -0.62 -5.80 -17.91
CA ALA A 111 -0.10 -4.45 -17.71
C ALA A 111 0.68 -4.26 -16.40
N ALA A 112 0.44 -5.10 -15.39
CA ALA A 112 0.90 -4.90 -14.01
C ALA A 112 2.38 -4.48 -13.89
N LEU A 113 3.29 -5.19 -14.57
CA LEU A 113 4.73 -4.97 -14.52
C LEU A 113 5.31 -4.28 -15.78
N GLN A 114 4.46 -3.70 -16.64
CA GLN A 114 4.90 -3.02 -17.87
C GLN A 114 5.18 -1.53 -17.61
N ALA A 115 5.58 -0.78 -18.64
CA ALA A 115 5.73 0.67 -18.56
C ALA A 115 4.42 1.39 -18.15
N PRO A 116 4.50 2.64 -17.65
CA PRO A 116 3.33 3.50 -17.42
C PRO A 116 2.40 3.59 -18.64
N GLY A 117 1.09 3.61 -18.42
CA GLY A 117 0.08 3.70 -19.48
C GLY A 117 -0.06 2.47 -20.40
N TYR A 118 0.72 1.41 -20.20
CA TYR A 118 0.62 0.20 -21.03
C TYR A 118 -0.73 -0.50 -20.90
N HIS A 119 -1.35 -0.80 -22.04
CA HIS A 119 -2.43 -1.79 -22.17
C HIS A 119 -2.18 -2.68 -23.40
N ARG A 120 -2.77 -3.88 -23.44
CA ARG A 120 -2.54 -4.87 -24.51
C ARG A 120 -3.79 -5.06 -25.38
N GLY A 121 -3.72 -4.63 -26.64
CA GLY A 121 -4.74 -4.93 -27.66
C GLY A 121 -6.02 -4.12 -27.47
N ARG A 122 -7.11 -4.79 -27.05
CA ARG A 122 -8.41 -4.12 -26.83
C ARG A 122 -8.34 -3.12 -25.66
N ALA A 123 -9.35 -2.26 -25.58
CA ALA A 123 -9.55 -1.31 -24.48
C ALA A 123 -9.46 -1.99 -23.11
N GLY A 124 -8.67 -1.41 -22.20
CA GLY A 124 -8.54 -1.85 -20.80
C GLY A 124 -9.86 -1.70 -20.02
N ASN A 125 -9.89 -2.25 -18.81
CA ASN A 125 -11.09 -2.23 -17.96
C ASN A 125 -11.58 -0.80 -17.66
N ALA A 126 -10.65 0.14 -17.42
CA ALA A 126 -10.99 1.54 -17.18
C ALA A 126 -11.71 2.16 -18.39
N ALA A 127 -11.15 2.02 -19.59
CA ALA A 127 -11.76 2.49 -20.83
C ALA A 127 -13.12 1.81 -21.11
N ARG A 128 -13.28 0.52 -20.77
CA ARG A 128 -14.57 -0.19 -20.86
C ARG A 128 -15.63 0.31 -19.88
N ASN A 129 -15.20 0.90 -18.76
CA ASN A 129 -16.07 1.45 -17.72
C ASN A 129 -16.21 2.98 -17.81
N GLY A 130 -15.64 3.63 -18.83
CA GLY A 130 -15.65 5.09 -18.98
C GLY A 130 -14.77 5.84 -17.96
N GLN A 131 -13.87 5.15 -17.27
CA GLN A 131 -13.02 5.73 -16.23
C GLN A 131 -11.71 6.25 -16.82
N ALA A 132 -11.50 7.57 -16.75
CA ALA A 132 -10.34 8.27 -17.30
C ALA A 132 -9.28 8.66 -16.25
N ALA A 133 -9.62 8.58 -14.96
CA ALA A 133 -8.73 8.90 -13.84
C ALA A 133 -9.04 8.01 -12.62
N LEU A 134 -8.07 7.89 -11.70
CA LEU A 134 -8.24 7.36 -10.35
C LEU A 134 -8.36 8.50 -9.35
N GLY A 135 -9.21 8.33 -8.34
CA GLY A 135 -9.24 9.19 -7.14
C GLY A 135 -8.94 8.41 -5.86
N ALA A 136 -9.01 9.10 -4.71
CA ALA A 136 -8.78 8.54 -3.38
C ALA A 136 -9.47 7.18 -3.11
N ARG A 137 -10.75 7.08 -3.50
CA ARG A 137 -11.58 5.88 -3.31
C ARG A 137 -11.17 4.70 -4.20
N ASP A 138 -10.57 4.96 -5.36
CA ASP A 138 -9.97 3.93 -6.21
C ASP A 138 -8.70 3.39 -5.57
N ILE A 139 -7.82 4.27 -5.07
CA ILE A 139 -6.56 3.90 -4.42
C ILE A 139 -6.82 3.08 -3.15
N ALA A 140 -7.79 3.51 -2.33
CA ALA A 140 -8.27 2.73 -1.18
C ALA A 140 -8.78 1.34 -1.58
N TYR A 141 -9.56 1.25 -2.67
CA TYR A 141 -10.05 -0.04 -3.19
C TYR A 141 -8.90 -0.92 -3.68
N ILE A 142 -7.95 -0.38 -4.44
CA ILE A 142 -6.74 -1.09 -4.91
C ILE A 142 -5.98 -1.70 -3.73
N CYS A 143 -5.68 -0.90 -2.70
CA CYS A 143 -4.93 -1.36 -1.53
C CYS A 143 -5.68 -2.43 -0.75
N THR A 144 -7.00 -2.26 -0.57
CA THR A 144 -7.87 -3.23 0.13
C THR A 144 -7.92 -4.57 -0.63
N GLN A 145 -8.07 -4.54 -1.95
CA GLN A 145 -8.06 -5.74 -2.79
C GLN A 145 -6.69 -6.42 -2.82
N LEU A 146 -5.60 -5.65 -2.78
CA LEU A 146 -4.23 -6.14 -2.71
C LEU A 146 -3.96 -6.87 -1.38
N TYR A 147 -4.28 -6.25 -0.24
CA TYR A 147 -4.21 -6.89 1.08
C TYR A 147 -4.98 -8.22 1.05
N CYS A 148 -6.24 -8.18 0.59
CA CYS A 148 -7.06 -9.39 0.50
C CYS A 148 -6.42 -10.44 -0.42
N SER A 149 -5.74 -10.07 -1.50
CA SER A 149 -5.04 -11.00 -2.39
C SER A 149 -3.81 -11.64 -1.77
N LEU A 150 -3.14 -10.95 -0.84
CA LEU A 150 -1.96 -11.43 -0.11
C LEU A 150 -2.33 -12.21 1.17
N SER A 151 -3.51 -11.99 1.75
CA SER A 151 -4.03 -12.73 2.92
C SER A 151 -4.28 -14.22 2.65
N SER A 152 -4.38 -15.02 3.72
CA SER A 152 -4.85 -16.41 3.64
C SER A 152 -6.37 -16.56 3.54
N LEU A 153 -7.13 -15.46 3.65
CA LEU A 153 -8.58 -15.42 3.71
C LEU A 153 -9.26 -15.99 2.45
N GLY A 154 -9.76 -17.23 2.55
CA GLY A 154 -10.27 -18.02 1.41
C GLY A 154 -11.48 -17.42 0.68
N ASN A 155 -12.38 -16.74 1.41
CA ASN A 155 -13.58 -16.08 0.90
C ASN A 155 -13.61 -14.62 1.39
N TRP A 156 -14.30 -13.71 0.71
CA TRP A 156 -14.40 -12.32 1.17
C TRP A 156 -15.12 -12.22 2.53
N SER A 157 -14.57 -11.39 3.42
CA SER A 157 -15.09 -11.06 4.74
C SER A 157 -14.75 -9.60 5.04
N ALA A 158 -15.55 -8.92 5.87
CA ALA A 158 -15.23 -7.57 6.34
C ALA A 158 -13.99 -7.53 7.27
N ARG A 159 -13.62 -8.68 7.88
CA ARG A 159 -12.48 -8.82 8.78
C ARG A 159 -11.64 -10.06 8.46
N ASP A 160 -10.34 -9.97 8.76
CA ASP A 160 -9.36 -11.06 8.71
C ASP A 160 -8.58 -11.08 10.04
N GLY A 161 -8.99 -11.97 10.95
CA GLY A 161 -8.60 -11.89 12.35
C GLY A 161 -8.96 -10.52 12.95
N ASN A 162 -7.95 -9.83 13.50
CA ASN A 162 -8.11 -8.49 14.06
C ASN A 162 -8.29 -7.40 12.99
N PHE A 163 -7.79 -7.60 11.76
CA PHE A 163 -7.80 -6.61 10.68
C PHE A 163 -9.21 -6.34 10.14
N SER A 164 -9.58 -5.07 9.99
CA SER A 164 -10.83 -4.62 9.35
C SER A 164 -10.54 -4.06 7.95
N TYR A 165 -11.06 -4.72 6.91
CA TYR A 165 -10.97 -4.20 5.53
C TYR A 165 -11.77 -2.91 5.34
N VAL A 166 -12.81 -2.70 6.14
CA VAL A 166 -13.65 -1.49 6.09
C VAL A 166 -12.88 -0.30 6.67
N ASP A 167 -12.28 -0.48 7.85
CA ASP A 167 -11.50 0.58 8.52
C ASP A 167 -10.28 0.92 7.66
N PHE A 168 -9.59 -0.09 7.12
CA PHE A 168 -8.44 0.12 6.22
C PHE A 168 -8.82 0.86 4.93
N TYR A 169 -9.96 0.52 4.31
CA TYR A 169 -10.44 1.24 3.12
C TYR A 169 -10.67 2.72 3.43
N TRP A 170 -11.40 3.04 4.51
CA TRP A 170 -11.69 4.42 4.85
C TRP A 170 -10.44 5.18 5.26
N ALA A 171 -9.56 4.58 6.07
CA ALA A 171 -8.33 5.22 6.48
C ALA A 171 -7.40 5.57 5.31
N ILE A 172 -7.29 4.71 4.28
CA ILE A 172 -6.56 5.05 3.03
C ILE A 172 -7.29 6.15 2.24
N ALA A 173 -8.62 6.12 2.17
CA ALA A 173 -9.38 7.17 1.45
C ALA A 173 -9.26 8.55 2.13
N GLU A 174 -9.16 8.58 3.47
CA GLU A 174 -9.04 9.78 4.28
C GLU A 174 -7.67 10.46 4.15
N LEU A 175 -6.62 9.74 3.73
CA LEU A 175 -5.30 10.32 3.41
C LEU A 175 -5.35 11.42 2.34
N PHE A 176 -6.44 11.49 1.57
CA PHE A 176 -6.63 12.45 0.47
C PHE A 176 -7.66 13.55 0.76
N ASN A 177 -8.21 13.58 1.99
CA ASN A 177 -9.14 14.64 2.38
C ASN A 177 -8.44 16.01 2.38
N GLY A 178 -9.19 17.06 2.05
CA GLY A 178 -8.67 18.43 2.03
C GLY A 178 -7.72 18.76 0.86
N GLY A 179 -7.50 17.84 -0.09
CA GLY A 179 -6.62 18.04 -1.25
C GLY A 179 -5.17 17.60 -1.03
N GLU A 180 -4.89 16.90 0.07
CA GLU A 180 -3.59 16.29 0.33
C GLU A 180 -3.39 15.01 -0.51
N GLY A 181 -2.14 14.59 -0.74
CA GLY A 181 -1.83 13.38 -1.53
C GLY A 181 -2.17 13.45 -3.03
N GLN A 182 -2.36 14.65 -3.60
CA GLN A 182 -2.62 14.81 -5.04
C GLN A 182 -1.44 14.30 -5.89
N ASP A 183 -0.22 14.45 -5.43
CA ASP A 183 1.00 13.88 -5.98
C ASP A 183 0.96 12.34 -6.06
N ILE A 184 0.45 11.68 -5.02
CA ILE A 184 0.21 10.22 -5.01
C ILE A 184 -0.88 9.86 -6.03
N ILE A 185 -1.99 10.62 -6.09
CA ILE A 185 -3.04 10.44 -7.10
C ILE A 185 -2.47 10.58 -8.52
N ASP A 186 -1.66 11.59 -8.77
CA ASP A 186 -1.05 11.87 -10.07
C ASP A 186 -0.04 10.78 -10.45
N ASN A 187 0.72 10.24 -9.49
CA ASN A 187 1.62 9.11 -9.71
C ASN A 187 0.86 7.82 -10.08
N PHE A 188 -0.24 7.51 -9.37
CA PHE A 188 -1.12 6.39 -9.73
C PHE A 188 -1.74 6.58 -11.13
N ASN A 189 -2.18 7.80 -11.47
CA ASN A 189 -2.71 8.12 -12.79
C ASN A 189 -1.63 8.03 -13.89
N TYR A 190 -0.41 8.49 -13.65
CA TYR A 190 0.73 8.32 -14.56
C TYR A 190 0.97 6.84 -14.84
N HIS A 191 1.07 6.01 -13.80
CA HIS A 191 1.34 4.60 -13.96
C HIS A 191 0.20 3.82 -14.65
N VAL A 192 -1.07 4.19 -14.42
CA VAL A 192 -2.24 3.50 -15.01
C VAL A 192 -2.61 4.03 -16.40
N PHE A 193 -2.50 5.33 -16.65
CA PHE A 193 -3.00 5.99 -17.88
C PHE A 193 -1.92 6.69 -18.72
N GLY A 194 -0.72 6.92 -18.18
CA GLY A 194 0.37 7.59 -18.89
C GLY A 194 0.34 9.13 -18.84
N THR A 195 -0.42 9.72 -17.92
CA THR A 195 -0.50 11.18 -17.71
C THR A 195 0.81 11.76 -17.16
N ALA A 196 1.28 12.91 -17.66
CA ALA A 196 2.55 13.50 -17.22
C ALA A 196 2.56 13.79 -15.70
N SER A 197 3.55 13.26 -14.98
CA SER A 197 3.69 13.42 -13.52
C SER A 197 4.47 14.70 -13.15
N SER A 198 4.09 15.35 -12.05
CA SER A 198 4.62 16.65 -11.63
C SER A 198 5.24 16.64 -10.22
N SER A 199 6.53 16.30 -10.17
CA SER A 199 7.51 16.58 -9.06
C SER A 199 7.41 15.82 -7.72
N VAL A 200 8.55 15.73 -7.03
CA VAL A 200 8.78 15.10 -5.71
C VAL A 200 9.74 16.00 -4.90
N VAL A 201 9.43 16.29 -3.63
CA VAL A 201 10.35 16.90 -2.62
C VAL A 201 9.97 16.41 -1.21
N GLU A 202 10.97 16.13 -0.37
CA GLU A 202 10.89 15.33 0.88
C GLU A 202 11.23 16.15 2.16
N SER A 203 10.85 15.68 3.37
CA SER A 203 11.56 15.83 4.69
C SER A 203 10.78 16.27 5.97
N THR A 204 10.60 15.32 6.92
CA THR A 204 10.96 15.25 8.37
C THR A 204 10.15 15.83 9.57
N ALA A 205 9.80 14.89 10.48
CA ALA A 205 10.00 14.83 11.96
C ALA A 205 9.01 15.43 13.00
N LEU A 206 8.93 14.74 14.17
CA LEU A 206 7.82 14.60 15.17
C LEU A 206 8.30 14.79 16.64
N PRO A 207 7.38 14.96 17.64
CA PRO A 207 6.78 13.83 18.41
C PRO A 207 5.29 14.07 18.88
N ALA A 208 4.49 13.12 19.41
CA ALA A 208 4.45 11.64 19.43
C ALA A 208 3.09 11.15 20.06
N ALA A 209 2.87 9.82 20.16
CA ALA A 209 1.86 9.11 20.98
C ALA A 209 0.34 9.41 20.77
N LEU A 210 -0.16 9.24 19.54
CA LEU A 210 -1.57 8.96 19.20
C LEU A 210 -1.63 7.84 18.13
N SER A 211 -2.80 7.45 17.60
CA SER A 211 -2.85 6.35 16.61
C SER A 211 -2.17 6.74 15.29
N GLY A 212 -1.78 5.75 14.47
CA GLY A 212 -1.03 6.01 13.23
C GLY A 212 -1.73 6.99 12.28
N PHE A 213 -3.04 6.91 12.14
CA PHE A 213 -3.81 7.85 11.31
C PHE A 213 -4.03 9.22 11.99
N ASP A 214 -4.02 9.27 13.33
CA ASP A 214 -4.04 10.55 14.08
C ASP A 214 -2.68 11.27 14.00
N LEU A 215 -1.57 10.52 13.99
CA LEU A 215 -0.20 11.06 13.81
C LEU A 215 -0.05 11.71 12.42
N ILE A 216 -0.56 11.05 11.37
CA ILE A 216 -0.71 11.61 10.01
C ILE A 216 -1.46 12.95 10.07
N ALA A 217 -2.68 12.97 10.65
CA ALA A 217 -3.48 14.19 10.77
C ALA A 217 -2.78 15.30 11.58
N ALA A 218 -2.02 14.94 12.62
CA ALA A 218 -1.24 15.88 13.44
C ALA A 218 -0.01 16.44 12.70
N GLN A 219 0.73 15.61 11.96
CA GLN A 219 1.85 16.03 11.11
C GLN A 219 1.36 17.01 10.03
N ARG A 220 0.21 16.73 9.40
CA ARG A 220 -0.45 17.61 8.43
C ARG A 220 -0.88 18.95 9.03
N ALA A 221 -1.41 18.94 10.25
CA ALA A 221 -1.70 20.18 10.99
C ALA A 221 -0.41 21.00 11.27
N ALA A 222 0.68 20.35 11.69
CA ALA A 222 1.96 21.01 11.92
C ALA A 222 2.58 21.57 10.62
N LYS A 223 2.50 20.84 9.50
CA LYS A 223 2.96 21.29 8.17
C LYS A 223 2.20 22.52 7.69
N ARG A 224 0.87 22.54 7.85
CA ARG A 224 0.03 23.73 7.55
C ARG A 224 0.43 24.95 8.39
N ALA A 225 0.68 24.78 9.69
CA ALA A 225 1.13 25.87 10.56
C ALA A 225 2.51 26.43 10.15
N ARG A 226 3.48 25.55 9.79
CA ARG A 226 4.80 25.95 9.27
C ARG A 226 4.69 26.77 7.96
N LEU A 227 3.81 26.35 7.04
CA LEU A 227 3.58 27.01 5.75
C LEU A 227 2.84 28.35 5.88
N ALA A 228 1.86 28.45 6.80
CA ALA A 228 1.21 29.73 7.08
C ALA A 228 2.16 30.74 7.73
N ALA A 229 3.03 30.28 8.64
CA ALA A 229 4.04 31.12 9.27
C ALA A 229 5.04 31.68 8.25
N SER A 230 5.53 30.87 7.30
CA SER A 230 6.47 31.31 6.26
C SER A 230 5.86 32.24 5.21
N GLN A 231 4.54 32.18 5.00
CA GLN A 231 3.83 33.17 4.17
C GLN A 231 3.64 34.51 4.89
N SER A 232 3.36 34.48 6.20
CA SER A 232 3.16 35.70 7.01
C SER A 232 4.41 36.54 7.24
N SER A 233 5.61 35.96 7.12
CA SER A 233 6.89 36.64 7.26
C SER A 233 7.50 37.13 5.94
N ALA A 234 6.73 37.03 4.84
CA ALA A 234 7.06 37.57 3.52
C ALA A 234 6.11 38.72 3.09
N SER A 235 5.39 39.32 4.05
CA SER A 235 4.48 40.48 3.88
C SER A 235 4.90 41.62 4.80
#